data_AF-A0A358DFJ4-F1
#
_entry.id   AF-A0A358DFJ4-F1
#
_cell.length_a   1.000
_cell.length_b   1.000
_cell.length_c   1.000
_cell.angle_alpha   90.00
_cell.angle_beta   90.00
_cell.angle_gamma   90.00
#
_symmetry.space_group_name_H-M   'P 1'
#
loop_
_entity.id
_entity.type
_entity.pdbx_description
1 polymer ?
#
loop_
_entity_poly.entity_id
_entity_poly.type
_entity_poly.pdbx_seq_one_letter_code
_entity_poly.pdbx_strand_id
1 'polypeptide(L)'
;GNWQGEQVLPENWVAYSTTAANGSDRRYGAFFWLNQAGIDYPDVPRDMFSCRGHDGQFVYIIPSKELVIVRTGFSKSGEFDHNGFVTAIVDAVK
;
A
#
# COMPACT_ATOMS: atom_id res chain seq x y z
N GLY A 1 7.86 1.66 12.66
CA GLY A 1 8.25 0.58 13.58
C GLY A 1 8.39 1.10 14.99
N ASN A 2 9.04 2.25 15.14
CA ASN A 2 9.02 3.03 16.37
C ASN A 2 7.67 3.74 16.55
N TRP A 3 7.07 3.64 17.73
CA TRP A 3 5.86 4.33 18.13
C TRP A 3 6.13 5.12 19.41
N GLN A 4 6.14 6.45 19.31
CA GLN A 4 6.40 7.36 20.45
C GLN A 4 7.67 7.01 21.25
N GLY A 5 8.73 6.55 20.59
CA GLY A 5 9.98 6.13 21.22
C GLY A 5 10.09 4.62 21.48
N GLU A 6 8.98 3.88 21.48
CA GLU A 6 8.98 2.43 21.68
C GLU A 6 9.15 1.67 20.36
N GLN A 7 10.12 0.75 20.29
CA GLN A 7 10.36 -0.04 19.09
C GLN A 7 9.45 -1.28 19.03
N VAL A 8 8.31 -1.17 18.35
CA VAL A 8 7.33 -2.26 18.21
C VAL A 8 7.73 -3.27 17.13
N LEU A 9 8.34 -2.79 16.04
CA LEU A 9 8.82 -3.61 14.92
C LEU A 9 10.30 -3.30 14.67
N PRO A 10 11.13 -4.24 14.18
CA PRO A 10 12.53 -3.96 13.85
C PRO A 10 12.70 -2.71 12.95
N GLU A 11 13.80 -1.97 13.10
CA GLU A 11 14.03 -0.73 12.34
C GLU A 11 13.95 -0.95 10.82
N ASN A 12 14.45 -2.09 10.35
CA ASN A 12 14.44 -2.48 8.95
C ASN A 12 13.12 -3.14 8.50
N TRP A 13 12.08 -3.20 9.34
CA TRP A 13 10.85 -3.95 9.04
C TRP A 13 10.19 -3.50 7.75
N VAL A 14 10.10 -2.18 7.49
CA VAL A 14 9.47 -1.67 6.26
C VAL A 14 10.28 -2.05 5.03
N ALA A 15 11.60 -1.94 5.08
CA ALA A 15 12.47 -2.35 3.98
C ALA A 15 12.32 -3.86 3.70
N TYR A 16 12.29 -4.68 4.75
CA TYR A 16 12.05 -6.11 4.65
C TYR A 16 10.66 -6.42 4.07
N SER A 17 9.60 -5.79 4.59
CA SER A 17 8.22 -6.10 4.21
C SER A 17 7.88 -5.67 2.78
N THR A 18 8.59 -4.66 2.27
CA THR A 18 8.48 -4.16 0.89
C THR A 18 9.47 -4.82 -0.07
N THR A 19 10.30 -5.74 0.39
CA THR A 19 11.14 -6.55 -0.50
C THR A 19 10.25 -7.55 -1.25
N ALA A 20 10.30 -7.51 -2.58
CA ALA A 20 9.51 -8.42 -3.40
C ALA A 20 9.91 -9.87 -3.15
N ALA A 21 8.93 -10.74 -2.88
CA ALA A 21 9.14 -12.17 -2.76
C ALA A 21 9.51 -12.77 -4.13
N ASN A 22 10.34 -13.80 -4.14
CA ASN A 22 10.70 -14.51 -5.37
C ASN A 22 9.46 -15.04 -6.08
N GLY A 23 9.36 -14.81 -7.39
CA GLY A 23 8.22 -15.23 -8.20
C GLY A 23 6.94 -14.40 -8.01
N SER A 24 6.99 -13.29 -7.26
CA SER A 24 5.84 -12.39 -7.08
C SER A 24 5.67 -11.35 -8.19
N ASP A 25 6.58 -11.32 -9.17
CA ASP A 25 6.66 -10.28 -10.20
C ASP A 25 6.64 -8.84 -9.65
N ARG A 26 7.29 -8.64 -8.48
CA ARG A 26 7.34 -7.36 -7.76
C ARG A 26 5.97 -6.87 -7.28
N ARG A 27 5.01 -7.78 -7.07
CA ARG A 27 3.64 -7.47 -6.62
C ARG A 27 3.35 -7.86 -5.18
N TYR A 28 4.22 -8.64 -4.54
CA TYR A 28 3.99 -9.12 -3.17
C TYR A 28 5.29 -9.25 -2.38
N GLY A 29 5.25 -8.89 -1.10
CA GLY A 29 6.36 -9.00 -0.14
C GLY A 29 5.98 -9.80 1.10
N ALA A 30 6.49 -9.42 2.27
CA ALA A 30 6.15 -10.10 3.52
C ALA A 30 4.74 -9.71 4.01
N PHE A 31 3.71 -10.33 3.41
CA PHE A 31 2.27 -10.09 3.66
C PHE A 31 1.71 -8.75 3.15
N PHE A 32 2.45 -8.03 2.30
CA PHE A 32 1.99 -6.80 1.68
C PHE A 32 1.91 -6.92 0.16
N TRP A 33 0.86 -6.34 -0.41
CA TRP A 33 0.76 -6.09 -1.84
C TRP A 33 1.61 -4.87 -2.22
N LEU A 34 2.44 -4.99 -3.24
CA LEU A 34 3.40 -3.97 -3.65
C LEU A 34 2.97 -3.32 -4.96
N ASN A 35 3.16 -2.00 -5.09
CA ASN A 35 2.95 -1.27 -6.34
C ASN A 35 4.23 -1.11 -7.19
N GLN A 36 5.28 -1.88 -6.90
CA GLN A 36 6.58 -1.74 -7.56
C GLN A 36 6.55 -2.10 -9.06
N ALA A 37 5.66 -3.02 -9.45
CA ALA A 37 5.39 -3.34 -10.86
C ALA A 37 4.53 -2.28 -11.56
N GLY A 38 3.78 -1.46 -10.81
CA GLY A 38 2.91 -0.41 -11.34
C GLY A 38 1.72 -0.90 -12.16
N ILE A 39 1.30 -2.14 -11.98
CA ILE A 39 0.21 -2.76 -12.75
C ILE A 39 -1.16 -2.43 -12.14
N ASP A 40 -1.29 -2.56 -10.81
CA ASP A 40 -2.58 -2.39 -10.13
C ASP A 40 -2.92 -0.90 -9.91
N TYR A 41 -1.91 -0.07 -9.66
CA TYR A 41 -2.04 1.36 -9.41
C TYR A 41 -1.03 2.14 -10.27
N PRO A 42 -1.23 2.20 -11.60
CA PRO A 42 -0.28 2.81 -12.52
C PRO A 42 0.01 4.28 -12.23
N ASP A 43 -0.96 5.03 -11.69
CA ASP A 43 -0.85 6.49 -11.50
C ASP A 43 -0.39 6.88 -10.08
N VAL A 44 -0.13 5.90 -9.21
CA VAL A 44 0.26 6.08 -7.82
C VAL A 44 1.76 5.78 -7.64
N PRO A 45 2.49 6.44 -6.71
CA PRO A 45 3.90 6.18 -6.46
C PRO A 45 4.25 4.69 -6.31
N ARG A 46 5.43 4.32 -6.83
CA ARG A 46 5.90 2.92 -6.90
C ARG A 46 6.34 2.36 -5.55
N ASP A 47 6.60 3.22 -4.59
CA ASP A 47 6.88 2.85 -3.20
C ASP A 47 5.61 2.59 -2.39
N MET A 48 4.41 2.73 -2.99
CA MET A 48 3.18 2.32 -2.34
C MET A 48 3.16 0.81 -2.08
N PHE A 49 2.76 0.43 -0.88
CA PHE A 49 2.38 -0.93 -0.52
C PHE A 49 1.07 -0.93 0.25
N SER A 50 0.41 -2.09 0.31
CA SER A 50 -0.96 -2.16 0.84
C SER A 50 -1.32 -3.49 1.49
N CYS A 51 -2.27 -3.41 2.42
CA CYS A 51 -3.05 -4.55 2.90
C CYS A 51 -4.40 -4.52 2.19
N ARG A 52 -4.82 -5.65 1.61
CA ARG A 52 -6.09 -5.78 0.87
C ARG A 52 -6.92 -6.88 1.52
N GLY A 53 -8.11 -6.53 1.98
CA GLY A 53 -9.07 -7.43 2.60
C GLY A 53 -10.34 -7.59 1.75
N HIS A 54 -11.15 -8.58 2.11
CA HIS A 54 -12.35 -8.96 1.39
C HIS A 54 -13.36 -7.80 1.25
N ASP A 55 -14.05 -7.75 0.12
CA ASP A 55 -15.15 -6.80 -0.18
C ASP A 55 -14.84 -5.33 0.10
N GLY A 56 -13.59 -4.90 -0.08
CA GLY A 56 -13.30 -3.47 -0.09
C GLY A 56 -12.55 -2.92 1.11
N GLN A 57 -11.88 -3.75 1.91
CA GLN A 57 -11.03 -3.25 3.00
C GLN A 57 -9.62 -2.99 2.48
N PHE A 58 -9.13 -1.76 2.60
CA PHE A 58 -7.79 -1.41 2.13
C PHE A 58 -7.06 -0.51 3.12
N VAL A 59 -5.78 -0.79 3.29
CA VAL A 59 -4.80 0.13 3.89
C VAL A 59 -3.73 0.37 2.84
N TYR A 60 -3.62 1.59 2.35
CA TYR A 60 -2.57 2.03 1.43
C TYR A 60 -1.53 2.84 2.21
N ILE A 61 -0.25 2.54 2.00
CA ILE A 61 0.86 3.20 2.69
C ILE A 61 1.81 3.72 1.62
N ILE A 62 2.07 5.03 1.63
CA ILE A 62 2.88 5.73 0.63
C ILE A 62 3.97 6.54 1.36
N PRO A 63 5.14 5.93 1.62
CA PRO A 63 6.21 6.57 2.38
C PRO A 63 6.68 7.90 1.79
N SER A 64 6.83 7.98 0.46
CA SER A 64 7.23 9.19 -0.27
C SER A 64 6.27 10.37 -0.11
N LYS A 65 5.07 10.13 0.41
CA LYS A 65 4.04 11.12 0.68
C LYS A 65 3.70 11.27 2.16
N GLU A 66 4.43 10.58 3.04
CA GLU A 66 4.11 10.48 4.47
C GLU A 66 2.63 10.18 4.73
N LEU A 67 2.04 9.34 3.87
CA LEU A 67 0.59 9.17 3.77
C LEU A 67 0.17 7.72 4.06
N VAL A 68 -0.89 7.58 4.84
CA VAL A 68 -1.65 6.33 4.98
C VAL A 68 -3.12 6.61 4.65
N ILE A 69 -3.69 5.82 3.74
CA ILE A 69 -5.11 5.88 3.37
C ILE A 69 -5.77 4.61 3.86
N VAL A 70 -6.77 4.74 4.73
CA VAL A 70 -7.59 3.62 5.20
C VAL A 70 -8.97 3.73 4.58
N ARG A 71 -9.40 2.69 3.87
CA ARG A 71 -10.73 2.58 3.29
C ARG A 71 -11.41 1.33 3.83
N THR A 72 -12.47 1.54 4.60
CA THR A 72 -13.43 0.50 4.96
C THR A 72 -14.70 0.73 4.14
N GLY A 73 -15.28 -0.34 3.62
CA GLY A 73 -16.46 -0.23 2.77
C GLY A 73 -16.91 -1.59 2.27
N PHE A 74 -18.02 -1.62 1.54
CA PHE A 74 -18.50 -2.81 0.85
C PHE A 74 -18.50 -2.54 -0.65
N SER A 75 -17.63 -3.20 -1.38
CA SER A 75 -17.62 -3.19 -2.84
C SER A 75 -17.02 -4.50 -3.32
N LYS A 76 -17.69 -5.17 -4.25
CA LYS A 76 -17.15 -6.39 -4.84
C LYS A 76 -15.99 -6.04 -5.78
N SER A 77 -15.20 -7.05 -6.12
CA SER A 77 -14.12 -6.91 -7.09
C SER A 77 -14.64 -6.28 -8.40
N GLY A 78 -13.98 -5.20 -8.83
CA GLY A 78 -14.31 -4.48 -10.07
C GLY A 78 -15.40 -3.40 -9.94
N GLU A 79 -16.08 -3.27 -8.80
CA GLU A 79 -17.12 -2.25 -8.63
C GLU A 79 -16.58 -0.87 -8.25
N PHE A 80 -15.35 -0.82 -7.70
CA PHE A 80 -14.74 0.41 -7.20
C PHE A 80 -13.44 0.72 -7.94
N ASP A 81 -13.31 1.95 -8.42
CA ASP A 81 -12.07 2.44 -9.02
C ASP A 81 -11.04 2.78 -7.93
N HIS A 82 -10.28 1.78 -7.54
CA HIS A 82 -9.23 1.92 -6.53
C HIS A 82 -8.07 2.79 -6.99
N ASN A 83 -7.68 2.73 -8.28
CA ASN A 83 -6.59 3.53 -8.79
C ASN A 83 -6.97 5.02 -8.80
N GLY A 84 -8.10 5.37 -9.42
CA GLY A 84 -8.58 6.75 -9.46
C GLY A 84 -8.81 7.33 -8.06
N PHE A 85 -9.37 6.54 -7.14
CA PHE A 85 -9.55 6.97 -5.75
C PHE A 85 -8.23 7.32 -5.05
N VAL A 86 -7.22 6.46 -5.13
CA VAL A 86 -5.93 6.71 -4.47
C VAL A 86 -5.20 7.87 -5.16
N THR A 87 -5.20 7.94 -6.49
CA THR A 87 -4.61 9.03 -7.26
C THR A 87 -5.19 10.39 -6.86
N ALA A 88 -6.52 10.49 -6.78
CA ALA A 88 -7.19 11.74 -6.38
C ALA A 88 -6.78 12.22 -4.98
N ILE A 89 -6.55 11.30 -4.03
CA ILE A 89 -6.05 11.65 -2.69
C ILE A 89 -4.58 12.07 -2.75
N VAL A 90 -3.74 11.33 -3.47
CA VAL A 90 -2.31 11.65 -3.62
C VAL A 90 -2.09 13.02 -4.25
N ASP A 91 -2.92 13.40 -5.22
CA ASP A 91 -2.87 14.72 -5.87
C ASP A 91 -3.38 15.85 -4.95
N ALA A 92 -4.27 15.54 -4.02
CA ALA A 92 -4.83 16.52 -3.09
C ALA A 92 -3.89 16.82 -1.90
N VAL A 93 -2.98 15.92 -1.57
CA VAL A 93 -2.00 16.11 -0.49
C VAL A 93 -0.66 16.61 -1.04
N LYS A 94 -0.12 17.65 -0.40
CA LYS A 94 1.11 18.31 -0.82
C LYS A 94 2.34 17.50 -0.45
#